data_AF-A0A0F2TQ12-F1
#
_entry.id   AF-A0A0F2TQ12-F1
#
_cell.length_a   1.000
_cell.length_b   1.000
_cell.length_c   1.000
_cell.angle_alpha   90.00
_cell.angle_beta   90.00
_cell.angle_gamma   90.00
#
_symmetry.space_group_name_H-M   'P 1'
#
loop_
_entity.id
_entity.type
_entity.pdbx_description
1 polymer ?
#
loop_
_entity_poly.entity_id
_entity_poly.type
_entity_poly.pdbx_seq_one_letter_code
_entity_poly.pdbx_strand_id
1 'polypeptide(L)'
;MHLALHPGANRENVLQALRDVETEVSNLYTGSPLGAGELVLAYLEWANNAVERLTSQLSEREIERLVFTRRYEHLLAGAADFGSGSMERFTNSLVRLELRQRQTAFEEAVRRLQEAINRGPQAALTVVFDTSMFIEHPQELEYIDWAALVGAEFGTVHLMVPIVVIDELDRLKESTNKHVRHRARRALKVIDGLFPKGDRCYTILRKGDGGPGVAAEILFDPPAHTRLPIADDEIVDRALAVSPVVGGRMKLFTYDVGQSSRARHAGLDVEKLSTPEDA
;
A
#
# COMPACT_ATOMS: atom_id res chain seq x y z
N MET A 1 -1.99 -7.21 7.63
CA MET A 1 -2.77 -5.98 7.91
C MET A 1 -1.91 -4.80 7.48
N HIS A 2 -2.35 -4.05 6.47
CA HIS A 2 -1.56 -2.98 5.82
C HIS A 2 -1.70 -1.66 6.58
N LEU A 3 -0.61 -0.88 6.65
CA LEU A 3 -0.65 0.54 7.02
C LEU A 3 -1.27 1.32 5.86
N ALA A 4 -2.36 2.04 6.12
CA ALA A 4 -2.98 2.92 5.13
C ALA A 4 -2.28 4.29 5.15
N LEU A 5 -1.42 4.48 4.15
CA LEU A 5 -0.69 5.72 3.92
C LEU A 5 -1.52 6.67 3.04
N HIS A 6 -1.30 7.97 3.15
CA HIS A 6 -1.90 8.93 2.24
C HIS A 6 -1.39 8.73 0.79
N PRO A 7 -2.23 8.95 -0.22
CA PRO A 7 -1.79 8.93 -1.62
C PRO A 7 -0.61 9.88 -1.84
N GLY A 8 0.47 9.38 -2.44
CA GLY A 8 1.69 10.16 -2.70
C GLY A 8 2.66 10.31 -1.52
N ALA A 9 2.37 9.71 -0.36
CA ALA A 9 3.30 9.66 0.76
C ALA A 9 4.58 8.92 0.38
N ASN A 10 5.74 9.51 0.68
CA ASN A 10 7.03 8.86 0.43
C ASN A 10 7.28 7.82 1.54
N ARG A 11 7.32 6.53 1.18
CA ARG A 11 7.57 5.41 2.11
C ARG A 11 8.80 5.57 2.99
N GLU A 12 9.88 6.16 2.50
CA GLU A 12 11.11 6.34 3.28
C GLU A 12 10.89 7.42 4.35
N ASN A 13 10.22 8.53 3.97
CA ASN A 13 9.83 9.57 4.92
C ASN A 13 8.84 9.06 5.96
N VAL A 14 7.84 8.26 5.54
CA VAL A 14 6.88 7.63 6.45
C VAL A 14 7.59 6.68 7.42
N LEU A 15 8.48 5.83 6.89
CA LEU A 15 9.24 4.90 7.71
C LEU A 15 10.12 5.64 8.73
N GLN A 16 10.76 6.73 8.31
CA GLN A 16 11.56 7.55 9.21
C GLN A 16 10.67 8.21 10.28
N ALA A 17 9.55 8.82 9.90
CA ALA A 17 8.63 9.42 10.86
C ALA A 17 8.09 8.40 11.88
N LEU A 18 7.75 7.18 11.44
CA LEU A 18 7.35 6.09 12.33
C LEU A 18 8.47 5.66 13.27
N ARG A 19 9.72 5.58 12.79
CA ARG A 19 10.89 5.26 13.63
C ARG A 19 11.17 6.33 14.67
N ASP A 20 11.04 7.60 14.30
CA ASP A 20 11.26 8.72 15.22
C ASP A 20 10.22 8.68 16.35
N VAL A 21 8.93 8.48 16.02
CA VAL A 21 7.86 8.35 17.02
C VAL A 21 8.01 7.08 17.89
N GLU A 22 8.44 5.96 17.29
CA GLU A 22 8.75 4.73 18.01
C GLU A 22 9.89 4.92 19.01
N THR A 23 10.95 5.61 18.59
CA THR A 23 12.09 5.93 19.44
C THR A 23 11.67 6.82 20.61
N GLU A 24 10.83 7.83 20.36
CA GLU A 24 10.31 8.71 21.41
C GLU A 24 9.49 7.95 22.46
N VAL A 25 8.58 7.05 22.05
CA VAL A 25 7.78 6.27 23.00
C VAL A 25 8.62 5.24 23.76
N SER A 26 9.61 4.64 23.09
CA SER A 26 10.57 3.72 23.70
C SER A 26 11.42 4.42 24.77
N ASN A 27 11.88 5.64 24.49
CA ASN A 27 12.60 6.48 25.44
C ASN A 27 11.73 6.87 26.64
N LEU A 28 10.45 7.18 26.44
CA LEU A 28 9.51 7.44 27.54
C LEU A 28 9.26 6.21 28.41
N TYR A 29 9.21 5.02 27.80
CA TYR A 29 9.00 3.77 28.54
C TYR A 29 10.24 3.35 29.36
N THR A 30 11.43 3.48 28.76
CA THR A 30 12.71 3.01 29.32
C THR A 30 13.45 4.08 30.14
N GLY A 31 13.03 5.34 30.03
CA GLY A 31 13.64 6.49 30.69
C GLY A 31 13.56 6.47 32.22
N SER A 32 14.17 7.50 32.82
CA SER A 32 14.24 7.65 34.27
C SER A 32 12.86 7.61 34.93
N PRO A 33 12.75 7.14 36.19
CA PRO A 33 11.48 7.06 36.88
C PRO A 33 10.84 8.45 37.04
N LEU A 34 9.75 8.69 36.33
CA LEU A 34 8.88 9.86 36.51
C LEU A 34 7.79 9.57 37.54
N GLY A 35 7.33 10.62 38.22
CA GLY A 35 6.09 10.58 39.01
C GLY A 35 4.88 10.26 38.12
N ALA A 36 3.79 9.72 38.67
CA ALA A 36 2.67 9.28 37.83
C ALA A 36 2.04 10.43 37.01
N GLY A 37 1.88 11.61 37.60
CA GLY A 37 1.35 12.78 36.90
C GLY A 37 2.27 13.28 35.78
N GLU A 38 3.57 13.33 36.03
CA GLU A 38 4.58 13.70 35.02
C GLU A 38 4.62 12.70 33.86
N LEU A 39 4.50 11.41 34.17
CA LEU A 39 4.47 10.36 33.15
C LEU A 39 3.20 10.41 32.29
N VAL A 40 2.04 10.70 32.89
CA VAL A 40 0.79 10.95 32.14
C VAL A 40 0.96 12.14 31.20
N LEU A 41 1.47 13.26 31.70
CA LEU A 41 1.67 14.47 30.90
C LEU A 41 2.63 14.21 29.73
N ALA A 42 3.78 13.60 30.00
CA ALA A 42 4.77 13.27 28.97
C ALA A 42 4.19 12.32 27.90
N TYR A 43 3.35 11.36 28.29
CA TYR A 43 2.64 10.49 27.36
C TYR A 43 1.63 11.26 26.48
N LEU A 44 0.85 12.16 27.06
CA LEU A 44 -0.13 12.97 26.32
C LEU A 44 0.56 13.95 25.35
N GLU A 45 1.68 14.56 25.77
CA GLU A 45 2.51 15.39 24.90
C GLU A 45 3.10 14.59 23.73
N TRP A 46 3.64 13.40 24.01
CA TRP A 46 4.08 12.50 22.94
C TRP A 46 2.96 12.14 21.97
N ALA A 47 1.75 11.84 22.47
CA ALA A 47 0.61 11.49 21.62
C ALA A 47 0.26 12.64 20.66
N ASN A 48 0.25 13.88 21.14
CA ASN A 48 0.00 15.05 20.29
C ASN A 48 1.11 15.24 19.23
N ASN A 49 2.38 15.17 19.66
CA ASN A 49 3.53 15.30 18.75
C ASN A 49 3.55 14.20 17.68
N ALA A 50 3.19 12.96 18.06
CA ALA A 50 3.08 11.83 17.14
C ALA A 50 2.01 12.10 16.08
N VAL A 51 0.84 12.64 16.47
CA VAL A 51 -0.25 12.96 15.54
C VAL A 51 0.15 14.07 14.58
N GLU A 52 0.73 15.16 15.09
CA GLU A 52 1.20 16.27 14.24
C GLU A 52 2.17 15.80 13.15
N ARG A 53 3.09 14.89 13.50
CA ARG A 53 4.06 14.34 12.54
C ARG A 53 3.43 13.37 11.55
N LEU A 54 2.51 12.52 12.00
CA LEU A 54 2.01 11.41 11.22
C LEU A 54 0.75 11.75 10.40
N THR A 55 -0.02 12.78 10.76
CA THR A 55 -1.30 13.10 10.10
C THR A 55 -1.18 13.48 8.64
N SER A 56 0.01 13.90 8.18
CA SER A 56 0.27 14.20 6.77
C SER A 56 0.64 12.97 5.95
N GLN A 57 0.93 11.84 6.62
CA GLN A 57 1.46 10.62 6.01
C GLN A 57 0.54 9.41 6.16
N LEU A 58 -0.24 9.35 7.25
CA LEU A 58 -1.13 8.24 7.59
C LEU A 58 -2.59 8.68 7.54
N SER A 59 -3.46 7.77 7.10
CA SER A 59 -4.91 7.98 7.23
C SER A 59 -5.34 8.16 8.69
N GLU A 60 -6.44 8.90 8.91
CA GLU A 60 -7.04 9.14 10.23
C GLU A 60 -7.27 7.84 11.02
N ARG A 61 -7.76 6.80 10.35
CA ARG A 61 -7.98 5.47 10.94
C ARG A 61 -6.69 4.85 11.50
N GLU A 62 -5.56 5.06 10.84
CA GLU A 62 -4.27 4.56 11.32
C GLU A 62 -3.77 5.36 12.52
N ILE A 63 -4.01 6.68 12.54
CA ILE A 63 -3.72 7.54 13.69
C ILE A 63 -4.53 7.13 14.91
N GLU A 64 -5.84 6.91 14.76
CA GLU A 64 -6.70 6.42 15.85
C GLU A 64 -6.21 5.08 16.40
N ARG A 65 -5.82 4.16 15.51
CA ARG A 65 -5.35 2.84 15.91
C ARG A 65 -3.99 2.89 16.62
N LEU A 66 -3.08 3.74 16.16
CA LEU A 66 -1.71 3.80 16.65
C LEU A 66 -1.55 4.70 17.88
N VAL A 67 -2.33 5.78 18.00
CA VAL A 67 -2.16 6.81 19.02
C VAL A 67 -3.39 6.95 19.91
N PHE A 68 -4.55 7.28 19.34
CA PHE A 68 -5.77 7.61 20.09
C PHE A 68 -6.60 6.38 20.48
N THR A 69 -6.04 5.55 21.36
CA THR A 69 -6.80 4.40 21.85
C THR A 69 -7.74 4.75 22.99
N ARG A 70 -8.66 3.85 23.32
CA ARG A 70 -9.57 4.02 24.47
C ARG A 70 -8.83 4.34 25.78
N ARG A 71 -7.61 3.82 25.98
CA ARG A 71 -6.82 4.13 27.17
C ARG A 71 -6.25 5.54 27.14
N TYR A 72 -5.88 6.06 25.97
CA TYR A 72 -5.54 7.47 25.81
C TYR A 72 -6.70 8.37 26.27
N GLU A 73 -7.92 8.10 25.83
CA GLU A 73 -9.11 8.88 26.22
C GLU A 73 -9.33 8.86 27.74
N HIS A 74 -9.19 7.69 28.38
CA HIS A 74 -9.31 7.56 29.83
C HIS A 74 -8.19 8.27 30.60
N LEU A 75 -6.95 8.22 30.09
CA LEU A 75 -5.81 8.92 30.69
C LEU A 75 -5.97 10.44 30.54
N LEU A 76 -6.47 10.92 29.40
CA LEU A 76 -6.76 12.33 29.16
C LEU A 76 -7.87 12.83 30.09
N ALA A 77 -8.97 12.08 30.21
CA ALA A 77 -10.10 12.45 31.07
C ALA A 77 -9.74 12.48 32.57
N GLY A 78 -8.84 11.59 33.01
CA GLY A 78 -8.39 11.51 34.40
C GLY A 78 -7.15 12.33 34.73
N ALA A 79 -6.55 13.04 33.76
CA ALA A 79 -5.26 13.71 33.91
C ALA A 79 -5.20 14.69 35.09
N ALA A 80 -6.30 15.37 35.40
CA ALA A 80 -6.39 16.31 36.52
C ALA A 80 -6.41 15.62 37.90
N ASP A 81 -6.94 14.39 38.00
CA ASP A 81 -7.16 13.68 39.26
C ASP A 81 -5.97 12.79 39.66
N PHE A 82 -5.14 12.38 38.69
CA PHE A 82 -3.99 11.49 38.90
C PHE A 82 -2.85 12.11 39.72
N GLY A 83 -2.89 13.41 40.00
CA GLY A 83 -1.96 14.09 40.92
C GLY A 83 -2.28 13.85 42.41
N SER A 84 -3.42 13.22 42.74
CA SER A 84 -3.78 12.90 44.12
C SER A 84 -3.15 11.55 44.55
N GLY A 85 -2.23 11.59 45.52
CA GLY A 85 -1.26 10.53 45.81
C GLY A 85 -1.80 9.13 46.20
N SER A 86 -3.12 8.94 46.33
CA SER A 86 -3.71 7.64 46.64
C SER A 86 -3.68 6.64 45.46
N MET A 87 -3.63 7.13 44.21
CA MET A 87 -3.71 6.27 43.01
C MET A 87 -2.41 6.21 42.19
N GLU A 88 -1.34 6.84 42.67
CA GLU A 88 -0.10 7.05 41.91
C GLU A 88 0.50 5.76 41.33
N ARG A 89 0.61 4.70 42.14
CA ARG A 89 1.16 3.40 41.70
C ARG A 89 0.30 2.72 40.62
N PHE A 90 -1.02 2.85 40.72
CA PHE A 90 -1.94 2.29 39.75
C PHE A 90 -1.90 3.08 38.44
N THR A 91 -1.94 4.41 38.50
CA THR A 91 -1.79 5.28 37.33
C THR A 91 -0.46 5.02 36.61
N ASN A 92 0.66 4.95 37.34
CA ASN A 92 1.97 4.66 36.75
C ASN A 92 1.95 3.30 36.01
N SER A 93 1.33 2.28 36.62
CA SER A 93 1.18 0.95 36.02
C SER A 93 0.33 0.98 34.74
N LEU A 94 -0.77 1.76 34.71
CA LEU A 94 -1.61 1.93 33.53
C LEU A 94 -0.88 2.63 32.39
N VAL A 95 -0.21 3.75 32.68
CA VAL A 95 0.53 4.51 31.66
C VAL A 95 1.70 3.69 31.11
N ARG A 96 2.42 2.96 31.97
CA ARG A 96 3.50 2.06 31.52
C ARG A 96 3.00 0.92 30.64
N LEU A 97 1.84 0.35 30.95
CA LEU A 97 1.21 -0.66 30.09
C LEU A 97 0.84 -0.06 28.73
N GLU A 98 0.31 1.16 28.72
CA GLU A 98 -0.03 1.88 27.50
C GLU A 98 1.21 2.18 26.65
N LEU A 99 2.24 2.77 27.25
CA LEU A 99 3.53 3.04 26.61
C LEU A 99 4.14 1.78 26.00
N ARG A 100 4.16 0.67 26.73
CA ARG A 100 4.65 -0.62 26.22
C ARG A 100 3.86 -1.09 25.01
N GLN A 101 2.54 -0.99 25.05
CA GLN A 101 1.70 -1.41 23.93
C GLN A 101 1.85 -0.49 22.71
N ARG A 102 2.07 0.81 22.93
CA ARG A 102 2.39 1.75 21.86
C ARG A 102 3.73 1.46 21.24
N GLN A 103 4.77 1.23 22.04
CA GLN A 103 6.07 0.78 21.57
C GLN A 103 5.92 -0.47 20.68
N THR A 104 5.28 -1.54 21.18
CA THR A 104 5.08 -2.76 20.37
C THR A 104 4.28 -2.52 19.09
N ALA A 105 3.24 -1.66 19.13
CA ALA A 105 2.44 -1.34 17.95
C ALA A 105 3.25 -0.58 16.88
N PHE A 106 4.08 0.37 17.31
CA PHE A 106 4.95 1.15 16.43
C PHE A 106 6.11 0.30 15.90
N GLU A 107 6.75 -0.54 16.73
CA GLU A 107 7.76 -1.51 16.28
C GLU A 107 7.20 -2.44 15.20
N GLU A 108 5.98 -2.96 15.39
CA GLU A 108 5.32 -3.80 14.39
C GLU A 108 4.97 -3.03 13.11
N ALA A 109 4.50 -1.78 13.24
CA ALA A 109 4.23 -0.91 12.10
C ALA A 109 5.49 -0.63 11.27
N VAL A 110 6.59 -0.25 11.93
CA VAL A 110 7.92 -0.04 11.31
C VAL A 110 8.40 -1.30 10.63
N ARG A 111 8.37 -2.44 11.33
CA ARG A 111 8.81 -3.73 10.76
C ARG A 111 8.01 -4.09 9.51
N ARG A 112 6.68 -3.98 9.56
CA ARG A 112 5.80 -4.31 8.43
C ARG A 112 6.02 -3.38 7.24
N LEU A 113 6.16 -2.08 7.48
CA LEU A 113 6.44 -1.11 6.40
C LEU A 113 7.81 -1.38 5.78
N GLN A 114 8.84 -1.63 6.61
CA GLN A 114 10.17 -2.00 6.12
C GLN A 114 10.14 -3.29 5.30
N GLU A 115 9.43 -4.32 5.76
CA GLU A 115 9.25 -5.55 5.00
C GLU A 115 8.52 -5.32 3.68
N ALA A 116 7.52 -4.45 3.64
CA ALA A 116 6.81 -4.10 2.41
C ALA A 116 7.73 -3.37 1.43
N ILE A 117 8.51 -2.40 1.92
CA ILE A 117 9.53 -1.67 1.14
C ILE A 117 10.57 -2.65 0.57
N ASN A 118 11.04 -3.60 1.38
CA ASN A 118 12.08 -4.55 1.00
C ASN A 118 11.58 -5.67 0.08
N ARG A 119 10.29 -6.02 0.14
CA ARG A 119 9.69 -7.07 -0.70
C ARG A 119 9.43 -6.61 -2.12
N GLY A 120 9.11 -5.32 -2.31
CA GLY A 120 8.85 -4.78 -3.64
C GLY A 120 10.14 -4.73 -4.48
N PRO A 121 10.07 -4.95 -5.81
CA PRO A 121 11.20 -4.68 -6.67
C PRO A 121 11.65 -3.22 -6.49
N GLN A 122 12.97 -2.97 -6.55
CA GLN A 122 13.52 -1.62 -6.73
C GLN A 122 13.26 -1.17 -8.18
N ALA A 123 11.98 -1.03 -8.50
CA ALA A 123 11.52 -0.65 -9.82
C ALA A 123 11.61 0.86 -9.98
N ALA A 124 12.02 1.29 -11.17
CA ALA A 124 11.98 2.70 -11.54
C ALA A 124 10.53 3.16 -11.80
N LEU A 125 9.68 2.22 -12.24
CA LEU A 125 8.28 2.44 -12.57
C LEU A 125 7.46 1.19 -12.22
N THR A 126 6.37 1.40 -11.50
CA THR A 126 5.30 0.41 -11.32
C THR A 126 4.18 0.70 -12.32
N VAL A 127 3.84 -0.28 -13.12
CA VAL A 127 2.81 -0.23 -14.15
C VAL A 127 1.64 -1.08 -13.71
N VAL A 128 0.44 -0.50 -13.64
CA VAL A 128 -0.79 -1.23 -13.36
C VAL A 128 -1.49 -1.53 -14.69
N PHE A 129 -1.83 -2.79 -14.94
CA PHE A 129 -2.65 -3.19 -16.09
C PHE A 129 -4.08 -3.45 -15.63
N ASP A 130 -5.04 -2.90 -16.38
CA ASP A 130 -6.44 -3.29 -16.30
C ASP A 130 -6.75 -4.44 -17.26
N THR A 131 -8.02 -4.87 -17.31
CA THR A 131 -8.47 -5.91 -18.24
C THR A 131 -8.31 -5.50 -19.70
N SER A 132 -8.50 -4.22 -20.03
CA SER A 132 -8.38 -3.73 -21.42
C SER A 132 -6.98 -3.93 -21.99
N MET A 133 -5.92 -3.81 -21.18
CA MET A 133 -4.55 -4.10 -21.60
C MET A 133 -4.36 -5.53 -22.09
N PHE A 134 -5.01 -6.51 -21.45
CA PHE A 134 -4.90 -7.91 -21.89
C PHE A 134 -5.74 -8.20 -23.14
N ILE A 135 -6.86 -7.52 -23.29
CA ILE A 135 -7.78 -7.74 -24.41
C ILE A 135 -7.32 -7.01 -25.67
N GLU A 136 -7.09 -5.71 -25.58
CA GLU A 136 -6.92 -4.80 -26.73
C GLU A 136 -5.46 -4.60 -27.16
N HIS A 137 -4.48 -4.84 -26.28
CA HIS A 137 -3.09 -4.62 -26.65
C HIS A 137 -2.65 -5.56 -27.78
N PRO A 138 -2.05 -5.06 -28.88
CA PRO A 138 -1.72 -5.89 -30.05
C PRO A 138 -0.80 -7.07 -29.72
N GLN A 139 0.15 -6.86 -28.80
CA GLN A 139 1.11 -7.88 -28.37
C GLN A 139 0.55 -8.64 -27.16
N GLU A 140 0.90 -9.93 -27.04
CA GLU A 140 0.67 -10.67 -25.78
C GLU A 140 1.73 -10.27 -24.76
N LEU A 141 1.42 -10.45 -23.47
CA LEU A 141 2.23 -9.97 -22.34
C LEU A 141 3.74 -10.28 -22.45
N GLU A 142 4.09 -11.47 -22.93
CA GLU A 142 5.48 -11.94 -23.09
C GLU A 142 6.25 -11.19 -24.18
N TYR A 143 5.54 -10.67 -25.19
CA TYR A 143 6.10 -10.05 -26.38
C TYR A 143 5.99 -8.53 -26.40
N ILE A 144 5.43 -7.93 -25.34
CA ILE A 144 5.37 -6.47 -25.21
C ILE A 144 6.78 -5.88 -25.33
N ASP A 145 6.90 -4.84 -26.14
CA ASP A 145 8.06 -3.94 -26.12
C ASP A 145 7.91 -2.99 -24.93
N TRP A 146 8.44 -3.43 -23.79
CA TRP A 146 8.37 -2.68 -22.54
C TRP A 146 9.12 -1.36 -22.61
N ALA A 147 10.21 -1.26 -23.39
CA ALA A 147 10.96 -0.02 -23.52
C ALA A 147 10.13 1.04 -24.24
N ALA A 148 9.49 0.65 -25.35
CA ALA A 148 8.57 1.51 -26.07
C ALA A 148 7.32 1.85 -25.24
N LEU A 149 6.75 0.87 -24.53
CA LEU A 149 5.54 1.07 -23.72
C LEU A 149 5.77 2.07 -22.58
N VAL A 150 6.88 1.95 -21.84
CA VAL A 150 7.13 2.77 -20.66
C VAL A 150 7.98 4.01 -20.94
N GLY A 151 8.53 4.13 -22.15
CA GLY A 151 9.43 5.21 -22.54
C GLY A 151 10.77 5.18 -21.80
N ALA A 152 11.27 4.00 -21.43
CA ALA A 152 12.55 3.83 -20.74
C ALA A 152 13.36 2.65 -21.29
N GLU A 153 14.61 2.91 -21.65
CA GLU A 153 15.50 1.91 -22.24
C GLU A 153 16.12 0.95 -21.20
N PHE A 154 16.26 1.41 -19.95
CA PHE A 154 16.91 0.66 -18.88
C PHE A 154 16.15 0.76 -17.55
N GLY A 155 16.40 -0.20 -16.66
CA GLY A 155 15.80 -0.28 -15.33
C GLY A 155 14.86 -1.48 -15.17
N THR A 156 14.24 -1.57 -14.01
CA THR A 156 13.22 -2.60 -13.72
C THR A 156 11.85 -1.97 -13.77
N VAL A 157 10.97 -2.52 -14.61
CA VAL A 157 9.53 -2.26 -14.63
C VAL A 157 8.86 -3.28 -13.72
N HIS A 158 7.99 -2.80 -12.85
CA HIS A 158 7.16 -3.64 -12.02
C HIS A 158 5.73 -3.64 -12.57
N LEU A 159 5.36 -4.70 -13.27
CA LEU A 159 3.99 -4.95 -13.69
C LEU A 159 3.17 -5.44 -12.50
N MET A 160 2.10 -4.73 -12.18
CA MET A 160 1.14 -5.07 -11.15
C MET A 160 -0.22 -5.38 -11.78
N VAL A 161 -0.76 -6.54 -11.47
CA VAL A 161 -2.07 -7.01 -11.95
C VAL A 161 -2.99 -7.22 -10.75
N PRO A 162 -3.97 -6.33 -10.52
CA PRO A 162 -4.97 -6.52 -9.48
C PRO A 162 -5.75 -7.82 -9.65
N ILE A 163 -6.05 -8.53 -8.57
CA ILE A 163 -6.79 -9.80 -8.62
C ILE A 163 -8.18 -9.64 -9.27
N VAL A 164 -8.81 -8.47 -9.15
CA VAL A 164 -10.07 -8.15 -9.82
C VAL A 164 -9.97 -8.26 -11.35
N VAL A 165 -8.81 -7.92 -11.94
CA VAL A 165 -8.54 -8.08 -13.38
C VAL A 165 -8.52 -9.55 -13.77
N ILE A 166 -7.92 -10.41 -12.94
CA ILE A 166 -7.92 -11.87 -13.17
C ILE A 166 -9.36 -12.40 -13.13
N ASP A 167 -10.18 -11.94 -12.18
CA ASP A 167 -11.59 -12.34 -12.07
C ASP A 167 -12.44 -11.85 -13.25
N GLU A 168 -12.09 -10.71 -13.85
CA GLU A 168 -12.69 -10.24 -15.09
C GLU A 168 -12.27 -11.08 -16.29
N LEU A 169 -10.97 -11.36 -16.44
CA LEU A 169 -10.46 -12.24 -17.48
C LEU A 169 -11.10 -13.64 -17.39
N ASP A 170 -11.31 -14.16 -16.17
CA ASP A 170 -11.96 -15.44 -15.95
C ASP A 170 -13.41 -15.45 -16.46
N ARG A 171 -14.14 -14.34 -16.28
CA ARG A 171 -15.48 -14.18 -16.85
C ARG A 171 -15.44 -14.04 -18.37
N LEU A 172 -14.49 -13.26 -18.90
CA LEU A 172 -14.34 -13.02 -20.34
C LEU A 172 -13.90 -14.27 -21.13
N LYS A 173 -13.33 -15.28 -20.47
CA LYS A 173 -12.98 -16.57 -21.10
C LYS A 173 -14.21 -17.33 -21.62
N GLU A 174 -15.42 -16.93 -21.23
CA GLU A 174 -16.70 -17.45 -21.72
C GLU A 174 -17.49 -16.42 -22.57
N SER A 175 -16.86 -15.31 -22.97
CA SER A 175 -17.48 -14.28 -23.82
C SER A 175 -17.94 -14.86 -25.16
N THR A 176 -19.05 -14.36 -25.71
CA THR A 176 -19.53 -14.74 -27.05
C THR A 176 -18.62 -14.21 -28.15
N ASN A 177 -17.96 -13.05 -27.92
CA ASN A 177 -16.99 -12.48 -28.84
C ASN A 177 -15.74 -13.36 -28.92
N LYS A 178 -15.47 -13.91 -30.11
CA LYS A 178 -14.36 -14.85 -30.36
C LYS A 178 -12.99 -14.24 -30.03
N HIS A 179 -12.78 -12.96 -30.35
CA HIS A 179 -11.52 -12.28 -30.11
C HIS A 179 -11.27 -12.12 -28.61
N VAL A 180 -12.22 -11.50 -27.91
CA VAL A 180 -12.16 -11.29 -26.44
C VAL A 180 -11.96 -12.61 -25.70
N ARG A 181 -12.73 -13.65 -26.06
CA ARG A 181 -12.62 -14.98 -25.46
C ARG A 181 -11.23 -15.59 -25.65
N HIS A 182 -10.67 -15.48 -26.84
CA HIS A 182 -9.34 -15.99 -27.14
C HIS A 182 -8.26 -15.25 -26.34
N ARG A 183 -8.30 -13.91 -26.33
CA ARG A 183 -7.37 -13.06 -25.59
C ARG A 183 -7.40 -13.34 -24.09
N ALA A 184 -8.59 -13.41 -23.49
CA ALA A 184 -8.76 -13.71 -22.07
C ALA A 184 -8.17 -15.09 -21.69
N ARG A 185 -8.46 -16.14 -22.47
CA ARG A 185 -7.89 -17.48 -22.24
C ARG A 185 -6.37 -17.51 -22.35
N ARG A 186 -5.79 -16.78 -23.31
CA ARG A 186 -4.34 -16.69 -23.45
C ARG A 186 -3.70 -15.92 -22.30
N ALA A 187 -4.28 -14.79 -21.90
CA ALA A 187 -3.81 -14.01 -20.76
C ALA A 187 -3.79 -14.85 -19.48
N LEU A 188 -4.89 -15.55 -19.17
CA LEU A 188 -4.96 -16.44 -18.01
C LEU A 188 -3.92 -17.56 -18.06
N LYS A 189 -3.69 -18.17 -19.24
CA LYS A 189 -2.66 -19.20 -19.41
C LYS A 189 -1.25 -18.67 -19.14
N VAL A 190 -0.94 -17.46 -19.61
CA VAL A 190 0.36 -16.82 -19.36
C VAL A 190 0.51 -16.51 -17.87
N ILE A 191 -0.51 -15.90 -17.24
CA ILE A 191 -0.49 -15.60 -15.79
C ILE A 191 -0.33 -16.88 -14.96
N ASP A 192 -1.09 -17.93 -15.25
CA ASP A 192 -0.98 -19.22 -14.56
C ASP A 192 0.42 -19.84 -14.70
N GLY A 193 1.02 -19.75 -15.89
CA GLY A 193 2.39 -20.19 -16.14
C GLY A 193 3.45 -19.37 -15.39
N LEU A 194 3.20 -18.09 -15.14
CA LEU A 194 4.07 -17.19 -14.38
C LEU A 194 3.98 -17.43 -12.87
N PHE A 195 2.82 -17.85 -12.37
CA PHE A 195 2.53 -18.05 -10.95
C PHE A 195 2.04 -19.49 -10.64
N PRO A 196 2.85 -20.54 -10.93
CA PRO A 196 2.42 -21.94 -10.81
C PRO A 196 2.25 -22.43 -9.37
N LYS A 197 2.65 -21.63 -8.38
CA LYS A 197 2.51 -21.94 -6.95
C LYS A 197 1.81 -20.78 -6.25
N GLY A 198 0.74 -21.08 -5.52
CA GLY A 198 -0.08 -20.09 -4.82
C GLY A 198 0.61 -19.37 -3.64
N ASP A 199 1.86 -19.70 -3.33
CA ASP A 199 2.68 -18.99 -2.33
C ASP A 199 3.45 -17.80 -2.93
N ARG A 200 3.49 -17.68 -4.26
CA ARG A 200 4.20 -16.61 -4.97
C ARG A 200 3.20 -15.70 -5.65
N CYS A 201 3.10 -14.46 -5.16
CA CYS A 201 2.44 -13.37 -5.87
C CYS A 201 3.39 -12.58 -6.76
N TYR A 202 4.69 -12.89 -6.77
CA TYR A 202 5.74 -12.15 -7.47
C TYR A 202 6.65 -13.08 -8.29
N THR A 203 7.03 -12.65 -9.50
CA THR A 203 7.94 -13.37 -10.40
C THR A 203 8.69 -12.43 -11.35
N ILE A 204 9.73 -12.93 -12.01
CA ILE A 204 10.45 -12.22 -13.08
C ILE A 204 9.89 -12.67 -14.42
N LEU A 205 9.20 -11.77 -15.12
CA LEU A 205 8.69 -12.00 -16.48
C LEU A 205 9.82 -11.92 -17.51
N ARG A 206 10.72 -10.94 -17.38
CA ARG A 206 11.84 -10.72 -18.30
C ARG A 206 13.07 -10.24 -17.54
N LYS A 207 14.24 -10.83 -17.82
CA LYS A 207 15.53 -10.30 -17.32
C LYS A 207 15.97 -9.11 -18.17
N GLY A 208 16.67 -8.15 -17.57
CA GLY A 208 17.12 -6.91 -18.22
C GLY A 208 18.29 -7.09 -19.21
N ASP A 209 18.29 -8.17 -19.99
CA ASP A 209 19.36 -8.51 -20.92
C ASP A 209 19.09 -7.83 -22.28
N GLY A 210 19.42 -6.53 -22.40
CA GLY A 210 19.23 -5.74 -23.63
C GLY A 210 17.94 -4.88 -23.66
N GLY A 211 17.33 -4.64 -22.51
CA GLY A 211 16.16 -3.77 -22.32
C GLY A 211 15.73 -3.74 -20.85
N PRO A 212 14.60 -3.11 -20.51
CA PRO A 212 14.14 -3.09 -19.12
C PRO A 212 13.79 -4.50 -18.64
N GLY A 213 14.26 -4.84 -17.44
CA GLY A 213 13.82 -6.04 -16.74
C GLY A 213 12.37 -5.86 -16.31
N VAL A 214 11.57 -6.94 -16.35
CA VAL A 214 10.16 -6.89 -15.99
C VAL A 214 9.90 -7.89 -14.88
N ALA A 215 9.49 -7.37 -13.74
CA ALA A 215 8.95 -8.13 -12.65
C ALA A 215 7.41 -8.05 -12.70
N ALA A 216 6.72 -9.16 -12.44
CA ALA A 216 5.27 -9.22 -12.41
C ALA A 216 4.78 -9.58 -11.01
N GLU A 217 3.75 -8.89 -10.54
CA GLU A 217 3.07 -9.13 -9.28
C GLU A 217 1.55 -9.23 -9.47
N ILE A 218 0.92 -10.22 -8.81
CA ILE A 218 -0.53 -10.23 -8.60
C ILE A 218 -0.83 -9.47 -7.30
N LEU A 219 -1.55 -8.36 -7.42
CA LEU A 219 -2.01 -7.60 -6.26
C LEU A 219 -3.30 -8.23 -5.72
N PHE A 220 -3.16 -8.96 -4.62
CA PHE A 220 -4.29 -9.57 -3.91
C PHE A 220 -5.00 -8.58 -3.00
N ASP A 221 -6.28 -8.86 -2.76
CA ASP A 221 -7.07 -8.13 -1.79
C ASP A 221 -6.68 -8.52 -0.36
N PRO A 222 -6.54 -7.55 0.55
CA PRO A 222 -6.39 -7.84 1.97
C PRO A 222 -7.57 -8.66 2.49
N PRO A 223 -7.38 -9.57 3.46
CA PRO A 223 -8.47 -10.44 3.95
C PRO A 223 -9.73 -9.73 4.49
N ALA A 224 -9.64 -8.45 4.83
CA ALA A 224 -10.76 -7.64 5.33
C ALA A 224 -11.27 -6.61 4.30
N HIS A 225 -10.77 -6.67 3.06
CA HIS A 225 -11.16 -5.75 2.00
C HIS A 225 -12.54 -6.11 1.45
N THR A 226 -13.37 -5.09 1.24
CA THR A 226 -14.66 -5.24 0.56
C THR A 226 -14.54 -4.51 -0.76
N ARG A 227 -14.67 -5.25 -1.87
CA ARG A 227 -14.53 -4.67 -3.20
C ARG A 227 -15.62 -3.66 -3.49
N LEU A 228 -15.24 -2.61 -4.22
CA LEU A 228 -16.16 -1.67 -4.82
C LEU A 228 -17.07 -2.36 -5.86
N PRO A 229 -18.30 -1.87 -6.06
CA PRO A 229 -19.26 -2.49 -6.98
C PRO A 229 -18.82 -2.41 -8.45
N ILE A 230 -17.97 -1.44 -8.79
CA ILE A 230 -17.46 -1.22 -10.13
C ILE A 230 -15.97 -1.64 -10.13
N ALA A 231 -15.61 -2.57 -11.00
CA ALA A 231 -14.26 -3.11 -11.07
C ALA A 231 -13.21 -2.07 -11.49
N ASP A 232 -13.57 -1.15 -12.38
CA ASP A 232 -12.77 0.02 -12.76
C ASP A 232 -12.35 0.84 -11.53
N ASP A 233 -13.33 1.20 -10.69
CA ASP A 233 -13.10 1.94 -9.44
C ASP A 233 -12.23 1.12 -8.47
N GLU A 234 -12.49 -0.19 -8.37
CA GLU A 234 -11.72 -1.12 -7.55
C GLU A 234 -10.24 -1.16 -7.99
N ILE A 235 -9.95 -1.25 -9.28
CA ILE A 235 -8.57 -1.25 -9.81
C ILE A 235 -7.83 0.02 -9.39
N VAL A 236 -8.49 1.19 -9.51
CA VAL A 236 -7.91 2.48 -9.13
C VAL A 236 -7.68 2.56 -7.62
N ASP A 237 -8.67 2.15 -6.82
CA ASP A 237 -8.56 2.11 -5.35
C ASP A 237 -7.40 1.22 -4.88
N ARG A 238 -7.33 0.00 -5.42
CA ARG A 238 -6.26 -0.95 -5.08
C ARG A 238 -4.88 -0.42 -5.47
N ALA A 239 -4.76 0.21 -6.64
CA ALA A 239 -3.51 0.83 -7.10
C ALA A 239 -3.08 1.97 -6.16
N LEU A 240 -3.98 2.90 -5.84
CA LEU A 240 -3.70 4.02 -4.94
C LEU A 240 -3.36 3.55 -3.52
N ALA A 241 -4.02 2.50 -3.03
CA ALA A 241 -3.74 1.95 -1.71
C ALA A 241 -2.31 1.40 -1.56
N VAL A 242 -1.69 0.93 -2.66
CA VAL A 242 -0.31 0.40 -2.65
C VAL A 242 0.72 1.36 -3.23
N SER A 243 0.29 2.44 -3.89
CA SER A 243 1.17 3.48 -4.45
C SER A 243 2.21 4.01 -3.45
N PRO A 244 1.91 4.17 -2.15
CA PRO A 244 2.89 4.67 -1.20
C PRO A 244 4.02 3.68 -0.93
N VAL A 245 3.78 2.37 -1.04
CA VAL A 245 4.76 1.33 -0.68
C VAL A 245 5.54 0.76 -1.87
N VAL A 246 5.06 0.95 -3.10
CA VAL A 246 5.77 0.51 -4.31
C VAL A 246 7.04 1.34 -4.57
N GLY A 247 8.00 0.73 -5.27
CA GLY A 247 9.19 1.44 -5.74
C GLY A 247 8.88 2.31 -6.95
N GLY A 248 9.39 3.55 -6.93
CA GLY A 248 9.30 4.47 -8.06
C GLY A 248 7.92 5.11 -8.23
N ARG A 249 7.66 5.62 -9.44
CA ARG A 249 6.35 6.17 -9.81
C ARG A 249 5.37 5.03 -10.12
N MET A 250 4.08 5.24 -9.90
CA MET A 250 3.03 4.31 -10.32
C MET A 250 2.23 4.92 -11.47
N LYS A 251 1.97 4.14 -12.52
CA LYS A 251 1.18 4.56 -13.69
C LYS A 251 0.23 3.46 -14.13
N LEU A 252 -1.03 3.79 -14.35
CA LEU A 252 -2.03 2.90 -14.94
C LEU A 252 -1.93 2.95 -16.47
N PHE A 253 -1.97 1.79 -17.13
CA PHE A 253 -2.11 1.70 -18.58
C PHE A 253 -3.46 1.09 -18.91
N THR A 254 -4.18 1.73 -19.83
CA THR A 254 -5.54 1.33 -20.21
C THR A 254 -5.86 1.77 -21.64
N TYR A 255 -6.71 1.00 -22.33
CA TYR A 255 -7.36 1.40 -23.58
C TYR A 255 -8.74 2.02 -23.33
N ASP A 256 -9.30 1.87 -22.13
CA ASP A 256 -10.65 2.32 -21.80
C ASP A 256 -10.69 3.81 -21.40
N VAL A 257 -11.59 4.56 -22.05
CA VAL A 257 -11.75 6.00 -21.80
C VAL A 257 -12.29 6.27 -20.40
N GLY A 258 -13.28 5.48 -19.97
CA GLY A 258 -13.89 5.60 -18.65
C GLY A 258 -12.88 5.33 -17.55
N GLN A 259 -12.10 4.26 -17.67
CA GLN A 259 -11.06 3.91 -16.72
C GLN A 259 -9.97 4.98 -16.65
N SER A 260 -9.53 5.50 -17.80
CA SER A 260 -8.57 6.62 -17.82
C SER A 260 -9.12 7.87 -17.12
N SER A 261 -10.42 8.14 -17.26
CA SER A 261 -11.06 9.32 -16.65
C SER A 261 -11.18 9.17 -15.14
N ARG A 262 -11.54 7.98 -14.65
CA ARG A 262 -11.62 7.65 -13.22
C ARG A 262 -10.26 7.73 -12.54
N ALA A 263 -9.23 7.14 -13.16
CA ALA A 263 -7.87 7.18 -12.63
C ALA A 263 -7.36 8.62 -12.47
N ARG A 264 -7.53 9.47 -13.50
CA ARG A 264 -7.18 10.90 -13.41
C ARG A 264 -7.93 11.61 -12.30
N HIS A 265 -9.25 11.36 -12.18
CA HIS A 265 -10.06 11.98 -11.15
C HIS A 265 -9.60 11.61 -9.74
N ALA A 266 -9.18 10.36 -9.54
CA ALA A 266 -8.65 9.86 -8.28
C ALA A 266 -7.18 10.23 -8.01
N GLY A 267 -6.51 10.92 -8.95
CA GLY A 267 -5.11 11.35 -8.81
C GLY A 267 -4.06 10.29 -9.15
N LEU A 268 -4.45 9.20 -9.82
CA LEU A 268 -3.52 8.19 -10.32
C LEU A 268 -2.97 8.63 -11.70
N ASP A 269 -1.63 8.58 -11.87
CA ASP A 269 -1.01 8.81 -13.18
C ASP A 269 -1.47 7.72 -14.16
N VAL A 270 -1.86 8.12 -15.37
CA VAL A 270 -2.46 7.20 -16.35
C VAL A 270 -2.04 7.52 -17.77
N GLU A 271 -1.66 6.48 -18.48
CA GLU A 271 -1.43 6.49 -19.92
C GLU A 271 -2.61 5.80 -20.61
N LYS A 272 -3.38 6.57 -21.38
CA LYS A 272 -4.40 5.98 -22.24
C LYS A 272 -3.75 5.62 -23.57
N LEU A 273 -3.79 4.34 -23.91
CA LEU A 273 -3.29 3.84 -25.18
C LEU A 273 -4.36 3.91 -26.26
N SER A 274 -3.91 3.95 -27.52
CA SER A 274 -4.76 3.89 -28.71
C SER A 274 -4.52 2.57 -29.43
N THR A 275 -5.56 1.95 -29.98
CA THR A 275 -5.32 0.83 -30.90
C THR A 275 -4.85 1.37 -32.24
N PRO A 276 -4.14 0.57 -33.07
CA PRO A 276 -3.74 0.99 -34.41
C PRO A 276 -4.91 1.37 -35.32
N GLU A 277 -6.14 0.93 -35.01
CA GLU A 277 -7.36 1.29 -35.74
C GLU A 277 -7.89 2.70 -35.37
N ASP A 278 -7.45 3.24 -34.22
CA ASP A 278 -7.84 4.56 -33.72
C ASP A 278 -6.86 5.69 -34.11
N ALA A 279 -5.75 5.36 -34.79
CA ALA A 279 -4.63 6.27 -35.09
C ALA A 279 -4.62 6.80 -36.54
#